data_AF-A0A816UT45-F1
#
_entry.id   AF-A0A816UT45-F1
#
_cell.length_a   1.000
_cell.length_b   1.000
_cell.length_c   1.000
_cell.angle_alpha   90.00
_cell.angle_beta   90.00
_cell.angle_gamma   90.00
#
_symmetry.space_group_name_H-M   'P 1'
#
loop_
_entity.id
_entity.type
_entity.pdbx_description
1 polymer ?
#
loop_
_entity_poly.entity_id
_entity_poly.type
_entity_poly.pdbx_seq_one_letter_code
_entity_poly.pdbx_strand_id
1 'polypeptide(L)'
;MFITDSCSCHFSEDVKALFKNNSVVLRIIPGGITQYIQVLDIFVFSTYKAHYHDAAEEWIEVNDPRSTIKLTSSQQRILRTRLASTAWKGTLNSVNVSQSFRNLGYTWIDNSVVTIKSLPGCSFDPESLNFGNDIEDESNLVEEIDKVMVTEPVRTLK
;
A
#
# COMPACT_ATOMS: atom_id res chain seq x y z
N MET A 1 -14.78 5.03 -7.43
CA MET A 1 -13.43 5.58 -7.19
C MET A 1 -12.69 4.63 -6.26
N PHE A 2 -11.40 4.42 -6.50
CA PHE A 2 -10.53 3.58 -5.70
C PHE A 2 -9.33 4.40 -5.22
N ILE A 3 -8.91 4.21 -3.98
CA ILE A 3 -7.81 4.96 -3.36
C ILE A 3 -6.81 3.96 -2.80
N THR A 4 -5.54 4.18 -3.10
CA THR A 4 -4.46 3.29 -2.67
C THR A 4 -3.17 4.08 -2.43
N ASP A 5 -2.22 3.47 -1.74
CA ASP A 5 -0.89 4.05 -1.56
C ASP A 5 -0.07 4.04 -2.87
N SER A 6 1.08 4.70 -2.85
CA SER A 6 2.04 4.72 -3.95
C SER A 6 2.93 3.47 -4.00
N CYS A 7 2.43 2.29 -3.59
CA CYS A 7 3.16 1.05 -3.83
C CYS A 7 3.20 0.75 -5.34
N SER A 8 4.38 0.42 -5.86
CA SER A 8 4.61 0.25 -7.31
C SER A 8 3.69 -0.77 -7.98
N CYS A 9 3.30 -1.82 -7.25
CA CYS A 9 2.37 -2.83 -7.75
C CYS A 9 0.92 -2.33 -7.90
N HIS A 10 0.55 -1.20 -7.29
CA HIS A 10 -0.80 -0.63 -7.36
C HIS A 10 -1.03 0.27 -8.58
N PHE A 11 0.02 0.64 -9.31
CA PHE A 11 -0.07 1.53 -10.47
C PHE A 11 0.78 1.08 -11.67
N SER A 12 1.04 -0.22 -11.79
CA SER A 12 1.57 -0.79 -13.03
C SER A 12 0.62 -0.52 -14.21
N GLU A 13 1.13 -0.60 -15.44
CA GLU A 13 0.30 -0.33 -16.62
C GLU A 13 -0.87 -1.31 -16.77
N ASP A 14 -0.68 -2.58 -16.40
CA ASP A 14 -1.77 -3.57 -16.38
C ASP A 14 -2.88 -3.17 -15.40
N VAL A 15 -2.50 -2.65 -14.22
CA VAL A 15 -3.46 -2.21 -13.21
C VAL A 15 -4.17 -0.94 -13.68
N LYS A 16 -3.45 0.04 -14.21
CA LYS A 16 -4.05 1.26 -14.79
C LYS A 16 -5.01 0.92 -15.94
N ALA A 17 -4.63 0.00 -16.82
CA ALA A 17 -5.48 -0.48 -17.91
C ALA A 17 -6.75 -1.16 -17.38
N LEU A 18 -6.64 -1.99 -16.33
CA LEU A 18 -7.78 -2.62 -15.68
C LEU A 18 -8.75 -1.58 -15.09
N PHE A 19 -8.24 -0.58 -14.36
CA PHE A 19 -9.07 0.50 -13.80
C PHE A 19 -9.77 1.30 -14.90
N LYS A 20 -9.05 1.64 -15.98
CA LYS A 20 -9.59 2.36 -17.14
C LYS A 20 -10.70 1.56 -17.84
N ASN A 21 -10.47 0.27 -18.11
CA ASN A 21 -11.43 -0.61 -18.79
C ASN A 21 -12.72 -0.81 -17.98
N ASN A 22 -12.65 -0.67 -16.65
CA ASN A 22 -13.80 -0.79 -15.76
C ASN A 22 -14.41 0.58 -15.38
N SER A 23 -13.99 1.68 -16.01
CA SER A 23 -14.45 3.04 -15.69
C SER A 23 -14.30 3.41 -14.20
N VAL A 24 -13.28 2.88 -13.53
CA VAL A 24 -13.00 3.16 -12.12
C VAL A 24 -11.87 4.18 -12.03
N VAL A 25 -12.15 5.34 -11.43
CA VAL A 25 -11.14 6.36 -11.14
C VAL A 25 -10.20 5.85 -10.04
N LEU A 26 -8.91 5.71 -10.35
CA LEU A 26 -7.85 5.40 -9.40
C LEU A 26 -7.22 6.70 -8.87
N ARG A 27 -7.09 6.81 -7.54
CA ARG A 27 -6.40 7.90 -6.84
C ARG A 27 -5.25 7.31 -6.03
N ILE A 28 -4.06 7.88 -6.19
CA ILE A 28 -2.86 7.46 -5.47
C ILE A 28 -2.57 8.45 -4.35
N ILE A 29 -2.36 7.93 -3.15
CA ILE A 29 -1.83 8.68 -2.01
C ILE A 29 -0.32 8.80 -2.20
N PRO A 30 0.25 10.02 -2.22
CA PRO A 30 1.69 10.22 -2.21
C PRO A 30 2.41 9.43 -1.11
N GLY A 31 3.65 9.04 -1.39
CA GLY A 31 4.47 8.34 -0.41
C GLY A 31 4.72 9.17 0.86
N GLY A 32 4.85 8.49 2.00
CA GLY A 32 5.20 9.13 3.27
C GLY A 32 4.07 9.84 4.01
N ILE A 33 2.84 9.82 3.48
CA ILE A 33 1.68 10.46 4.13
C ILE A 33 0.49 9.53 4.40
N THR A 34 0.63 8.22 4.15
CA THR A 34 -0.47 7.26 4.36
C THR A 34 -0.92 7.23 5.82
N GLN A 35 0.00 7.40 6.78
CA GLN A 35 -0.33 7.49 8.20
C GLN A 35 -1.20 8.70 8.58
N TYR A 36 -1.39 9.69 7.68
CA TYR A 36 -2.21 10.87 7.93
C TYR A 36 -3.51 10.90 7.13
N ILE A 37 -3.56 10.24 5.98
CA ILE A 37 -4.74 10.28 5.10
C ILE A 37 -5.30 8.92 4.71
N GLN A 38 -4.59 7.81 4.87
CA GLN A 38 -5.10 6.49 4.51
C GLN A 38 -6.07 5.96 5.57
N VAL A 39 -7.35 5.88 5.23
CA VAL A 39 -8.40 5.34 6.13
C VAL A 39 -8.06 3.95 6.66
N LEU A 40 -7.51 3.10 5.78
CA LEU A 40 -7.10 1.75 6.15
C LEU A 40 -6.05 1.78 7.25
N ASP A 41 -5.03 2.64 7.15
CA ASP A 41 -3.95 2.68 8.14
C ASP A 41 -4.43 3.27 9.48
N ILE A 42 -5.18 4.37 9.40
CA ILE A 42 -5.51 5.19 10.58
C ILE A 42 -6.65 4.61 11.40
N PHE A 43 -7.66 4.03 10.75
CA PHE A 43 -8.86 3.57 11.44
C PHE A 43 -8.99 2.06 11.43
N VAL A 44 -8.72 1.40 10.30
CA VAL A 44 -8.97 -0.04 10.17
C VAL A 44 -7.83 -0.85 10.78
N PHE A 45 -6.60 -0.64 10.33
CA PHE A 45 -5.44 -1.40 10.76
C PHE A 45 -4.96 -1.03 12.15
N SER A 46 -5.11 0.23 12.59
CA SER A 46 -4.87 0.62 13.98
C SER A 46 -5.79 -0.15 14.94
N THR A 47 -7.11 -0.14 14.67
CA THR A 47 -8.12 -0.84 15.47
C THR A 47 -7.94 -2.36 15.40
N TYR A 48 -7.62 -2.89 14.22
CA TYR A 48 -7.29 -4.31 14.06
C TYR A 48 -6.08 -4.72 14.89
N LYS A 49 -5.00 -3.93 14.89
CA LYS A 49 -3.80 -4.22 15.70
C LYS A 49 -4.13 -4.24 17.19
N ALA A 50 -4.97 -3.32 17.66
CA ALA A 50 -5.44 -3.32 19.05
C ALA A 50 -6.23 -4.59 19.38
N HIS A 51 -7.26 -4.93 18.59
CA HIS A 51 -8.05 -6.15 18.82
C HIS A 51 -7.23 -7.44 18.68
N TYR A 52 -6.24 -7.46 17.79
CA TYR A 52 -5.33 -8.60 17.64
C TYR A 52 -4.45 -8.76 18.89
N HIS A 53 -3.94 -7.66 19.43
CA HIS A 53 -3.19 -7.65 20.68
C HIS A 53 -4.06 -8.17 21.83
N ASP A 54 -5.26 -7.63 22.00
CA ASP A 54 -6.18 -8.04 23.06
C ASP A 54 -6.52 -9.54 22.98
N ALA A 55 -6.82 -10.05 21.78
CA ALA A 55 -7.08 -11.47 21.57
C ALA A 55 -5.84 -12.35 21.85
N ALA A 56 -4.64 -11.83 21.60
CA ALA A 56 -3.40 -12.54 21.88
C ALA A 56 -3.13 -12.60 23.39
N GLU A 57 -3.32 -11.49 24.11
CA GLU A 57 -3.20 -11.43 25.57
C GLU A 57 -4.21 -12.36 26.25
N GLU A 58 -5.49 -12.34 25.83
CA GLU A 58 -6.51 -13.26 26.34
C GLU A 58 -6.07 -14.73 26.16
N TRP A 59 -5.51 -15.07 25.00
CA TRP A 59 -5.02 -16.41 24.75
C TRP A 59 -3.86 -16.77 25.69
N ILE A 60 -2.93 -15.85 25.95
CA ILE A 60 -1.80 -16.05 26.86
C ILE A 60 -2.30 -16.25 28.30
N GLU A 61 -3.24 -15.42 28.76
CA GLU A 61 -3.82 -15.51 30.11
C GLU A 61 -4.51 -16.87 30.34
N VAL A 62 -5.29 -17.34 29.38
CA VAL A 62 -5.98 -18.64 29.45
C VAL A 62 -5.00 -19.82 29.44
N ASN A 63 -3.85 -19.69 28.77
CA ASN A 63 -2.88 -20.78 28.60
C ASN A 63 -1.69 -20.70 29.57
N ASP A 64 -1.79 -19.89 30.62
CA ASP A 64 -0.73 -19.57 31.60
C ASP A 64 0.50 -18.90 30.95
N PRO A 65 0.81 -17.62 31.27
CA PRO A 65 2.00 -16.92 30.77
C PRO A 65 3.32 -17.62 31.09
N ARG A 66 3.34 -18.51 32.10
CA ARG A 66 4.52 -19.29 32.49
C ARG A 66 4.63 -20.63 31.76
N SER A 67 3.63 -20.98 30.95
CA SER A 67 3.65 -22.23 30.23
C SER A 67 4.71 -22.20 29.13
N THR A 68 5.61 -23.18 29.12
CA THR A 68 6.59 -23.38 28.05
C THR A 68 5.97 -24.11 26.85
N ILE A 69 4.69 -23.84 26.54
CA ILE A 69 3.99 -24.54 25.45
C ILE A 69 4.63 -24.15 24.12
N LYS A 70 5.48 -25.03 23.61
CA LYS A 70 6.02 -24.91 22.26
C LYS A 70 4.97 -25.39 21.27
N LEU A 71 4.31 -24.45 20.62
CA LEU A 71 3.40 -24.73 19.52
C LEU A 71 4.19 -25.18 18.29
N THR A 72 3.74 -26.28 17.68
CA THR A 72 4.19 -26.68 16.34
C THR A 72 3.82 -25.63 15.30
N SER A 73 4.48 -25.62 14.14
CA SER A 73 4.18 -24.68 13.05
C SER A 73 2.71 -24.73 12.61
N SER A 74 2.09 -25.91 12.63
CA SER A 74 0.66 -26.07 12.29
C SER A 74 -0.24 -25.40 13.35
N GLN A 75 0.03 -25.64 14.63
CA GLN A 75 -0.71 -25.00 15.73
C GLN A 75 -0.54 -23.48 15.72
N GLN A 76 0.67 -22.99 15.45
CA GLN A 76 0.91 -21.55 15.32
C GLN A 76 0.09 -20.94 14.18
N ARG A 77 -0.01 -21.61 13.02
CA ARG A 77 -0.84 -21.14 11.92
C ARG A 77 -2.32 -21.10 12.31
N ILE A 78 -2.84 -22.15 12.93
CA ILE A 78 -4.22 -22.20 13.40
C ILE A 78 -4.50 -21.08 14.40
N LEU A 79 -3.60 -20.88 15.37
CA LEU A 79 -3.72 -19.83 16.37
C LEU A 79 -3.74 -18.45 15.72
N ARG A 80 -2.76 -18.11 14.89
CA ARG A 80 -2.69 -16.80 14.20
C ARG A 80 -3.93 -16.54 13.36
N THR A 81 -4.46 -17.56 12.66
CA THR A 81 -5.71 -17.42 11.90
C THR A 81 -6.91 -17.14 12.81
N ARG A 82 -7.00 -17.80 13.97
CA ARG A 82 -8.06 -17.54 14.95
C ARG A 82 -7.97 -16.12 15.50
N LEU A 83 -6.79 -15.71 15.95
CA LEU A 83 -6.54 -14.35 16.46
C LEU A 83 -6.89 -13.30 15.40
N ALA A 84 -6.42 -13.48 14.16
CA ALA A 84 -6.74 -12.59 13.04
C ALA A 84 -8.25 -12.53 12.76
N SER A 85 -8.95 -13.67 12.80
CA SER A 85 -10.40 -13.71 12.60
C SER A 85 -11.16 -12.98 13.71
N THR A 86 -10.77 -13.19 14.97
CA THR A 86 -11.34 -12.47 16.13
C THR A 86 -11.10 -10.98 16.01
N ALA A 87 -9.86 -10.57 15.72
CA ALA A 87 -9.49 -9.17 15.54
C ALA A 87 -10.29 -8.50 14.42
N TRP A 88 -10.50 -9.20 13.30
CA TRP A 88 -11.31 -8.67 12.20
C TRP A 88 -12.77 -8.46 12.60
N LYS A 89 -13.38 -9.41 13.32
CA LYS A 89 -14.75 -9.25 13.82
C LYS A 89 -14.86 -8.04 14.75
N GLY A 90 -13.93 -7.89 15.69
CA GLY A 90 -13.87 -6.73 16.59
C GLY A 90 -13.75 -5.42 15.82
N THR A 91 -12.88 -5.38 14.81
CA THR A 91 -12.66 -4.20 13.97
C THR A 91 -13.90 -3.82 13.18
N LEU A 92 -14.55 -4.77 12.51
CA LEU A 92 -15.75 -4.51 11.71
C LEU A 92 -16.92 -4.01 12.56
N ASN A 93 -17.01 -4.44 13.82
CA ASN A 93 -18.02 -3.95 14.75
C ASN A 93 -17.71 -2.55 15.31
N SER A 94 -16.43 -2.16 15.32
CA SER A 94 -15.97 -0.92 15.96
C SER A 94 -15.81 0.24 14.98
N VAL A 95 -15.44 -0.06 13.73
CA VAL A 95 -15.05 0.97 12.76
C VAL A 95 -16.22 1.31 11.85
N ASN A 96 -16.67 2.57 11.93
CA ASN A 96 -17.56 3.15 10.92
C ASN A 96 -16.74 3.71 9.75
N VAL A 97 -16.55 2.89 8.71
CA VAL A 97 -15.70 3.23 7.54
C VAL A 97 -16.12 4.54 6.88
N SER A 98 -17.42 4.77 6.66
CA SER A 98 -17.91 6.00 6.04
C SER A 98 -17.56 7.24 6.88
N GLN A 99 -17.70 7.14 8.20
CA GLN A 99 -17.31 8.21 9.11
C GLN A 99 -15.79 8.42 9.13
N SER A 100 -15.01 7.34 9.05
CA SER A 100 -13.54 7.42 8.98
C SER A 100 -13.06 8.22 7.77
N PHE A 101 -13.68 8.01 6.61
CA PHE A 101 -13.38 8.83 5.43
C PHE A 101 -13.70 10.32 5.67
N ARG A 102 -14.91 10.62 6.18
CA ARG A 102 -15.29 12.01 6.52
C ARG A 102 -14.33 12.66 7.52
N ASN A 103 -13.88 11.90 8.53
CA ASN A 103 -12.96 12.39 9.55
C ASN A 103 -11.62 12.89 8.97
N LEU A 104 -11.16 12.27 7.87
CA LEU A 104 -9.94 12.63 7.14
C LEU A 104 -10.16 13.68 6.05
N GLY A 105 -11.36 14.25 5.93
CA GLY A 105 -11.65 15.29 4.95
C GLY A 105 -12.05 14.75 3.57
N TYR A 106 -12.35 13.45 3.49
CA TYR A 106 -12.91 12.84 2.30
C TYR A 106 -14.41 13.10 2.24
N THR A 107 -14.74 14.20 1.59
CA THR A 107 -16.07 14.79 1.42
C THR A 107 -16.80 14.30 0.17
N TRP A 108 -16.10 13.63 -0.77
CA TRP A 108 -16.70 13.01 -1.96
C TRP A 108 -17.70 11.90 -1.65
N ILE A 109 -17.78 11.47 -0.39
CA ILE A 109 -18.84 10.56 0.06
C ILE A 109 -20.20 11.25 -0.04
N ASP A 110 -20.21 12.59 0.02
CA ASP A 110 -21.43 13.39 -0.05
C ASP A 110 -21.45 14.42 -1.21
N ASN A 111 -20.30 14.92 -1.73
CA ASN A 111 -20.15 15.61 -3.03
C ASN A 111 -18.67 16.00 -3.31
N SER A 112 -18.35 16.22 -4.58
CA SER A 112 -17.05 16.23 -5.29
C SER A 112 -15.90 17.18 -4.87
N VAL A 113 -15.63 17.48 -3.59
CA VAL A 113 -14.51 18.40 -3.21
C VAL A 113 -13.76 18.02 -1.93
N VAL A 114 -12.61 17.34 -2.04
CA VAL A 114 -11.73 17.00 -0.88
C VAL A 114 -11.22 18.25 -0.18
N THR A 115 -11.47 18.38 1.12
CA THR A 115 -10.82 19.41 1.95
C THR A 115 -9.88 18.71 2.92
N ILE A 116 -8.58 18.76 2.65
CA ILE A 116 -7.56 18.21 3.54
C ILE A 116 -7.56 19.07 4.81
N LYS A 117 -7.91 18.49 5.97
CA LYS A 117 -7.67 19.15 7.27
C LYS A 117 -6.19 19.49 7.32
N SER A 118 -5.87 20.76 7.55
CA SER A 118 -4.52 21.33 7.51
C SER A 118 -3.47 20.33 7.96
N LEU A 119 -2.71 19.79 6.99
CA LEU A 119 -1.50 19.04 7.31
C LEU A 119 -0.57 20.01 8.05
N PRO A 120 0.02 19.62 9.20
CA PRO A 120 1.02 20.46 9.83
C PRO A 120 2.21 20.63 8.86
N GLY A 121 2.31 21.81 8.25
CA GLY A 121 3.58 22.38 7.78
C GLY A 121 4.10 22.03 6.39
N CYS A 122 3.33 21.44 5.47
CA CYS A 122 3.82 21.24 4.09
C CYS A 122 2.93 21.95 3.07
N SER A 123 3.35 23.14 2.62
CA SER A 123 2.84 23.76 1.40
C SER A 123 3.38 22.99 0.20
N PHE A 124 2.49 22.41 -0.60
CA PHE A 124 2.83 21.78 -1.87
C PHE A 124 2.71 22.83 -2.97
N ASP A 125 3.82 23.11 -3.67
CA ASP A 125 3.82 23.96 -4.87
C ASP A 125 3.63 23.07 -6.11
N PRO A 126 2.50 23.14 -6.82
CA PRO A 126 2.27 22.35 -8.02
C PRO A 126 3.28 22.63 -9.13
N GLU A 127 3.92 23.81 -9.16
CA GLU A 127 4.92 24.18 -10.17
C GLU A 127 6.31 23.59 -9.87
N SER A 128 6.54 23.05 -8.67
CA SER A 128 7.80 22.38 -8.34
C SER A 128 7.92 20.99 -8.98
N LEU A 129 6.83 20.45 -9.54
CA LEU A 129 6.84 19.25 -10.37
C LEU A 129 7.10 19.63 -11.83
N ASN A 130 8.29 20.17 -12.09
CA ASN A 130 8.80 20.25 -13.44
C ASN A 130 9.19 18.81 -13.84
N PHE A 131 8.23 18.04 -14.34
CA PHE A 131 8.54 16.89 -15.18
C PHE A 131 9.22 17.48 -16.41
N GLY A 132 10.55 17.56 -16.36
CA GLY A 132 11.34 17.94 -17.52
C GLY A 132 10.78 17.21 -18.73
N ASN A 133 10.56 17.94 -19.81
CA ASN A 133 10.41 17.32 -21.11
C ASN A 133 11.75 16.65 -21.42
N ASP A 134 11.97 15.46 -20.85
CA ASP A 134 13.06 14.56 -21.20
C ASP A 134 12.69 13.93 -22.55
N ILE A 135 12.57 14.78 -23.56
CA ILE A 135 12.76 14.40 -24.95
C ILE A 135 14.25 14.66 -25.22
N GLU A 136 15.11 13.86 -24.57
CA GLU A 136 16.50 13.73 -24.99
C GLU A 136 16.63 12.48 -25.86
N ASP A 137 16.39 12.72 -27.16
CA ASP A 137 17.21 12.24 -28.27
C ASP A 137 17.58 10.74 -28.31
N GLU A 138 16.60 9.87 -28.59
CA GLU A 138 16.81 8.45 -28.95
C GLU A 138 17.59 8.24 -30.26
N SER A 139 18.02 9.30 -30.97
CA SER A 139 18.68 9.17 -32.27
C SER A 139 20.16 8.74 -32.20
N ASN A 140 20.82 8.85 -31.04
CA ASN A 140 22.24 8.52 -30.89
C ASN A 140 22.53 7.08 -30.40
N LEU A 141 21.52 6.31 -29.98
CA LEU A 141 21.74 4.94 -29.48
C LEU A 141 21.79 3.86 -30.58
N VAL A 142 21.34 4.19 -31.81
CA VAL A 142 21.26 3.21 -32.90
C VAL A 142 22.60 3.08 -33.66
N GLU A 143 23.47 4.11 -33.66
CA GLU A 143 24.75 4.05 -34.40
C GLU A 143 25.89 3.33 -33.66
N GLU A 144 25.82 3.18 -32.33
CA GLU A 144 26.89 2.51 -31.56
C GLU A 144 26.76 0.98 -31.51
N ILE A 145 25.57 0.42 -31.75
CA ILE A 145 25.34 -1.03 -31.68
C ILE A 145 25.87 -1.74 -32.95
N ASP A 146 25.84 -1.08 -34.11
CA ASP A 146 26.31 -1.67 -35.36
C ASP A 146 27.85 -1.73 -35.51
N LYS A 147 28.61 -0.99 -34.69
CA LYS A 147 30.09 -1.02 -34.72
C LYS A 147 30.71 -2.11 -33.85
N VAL A 148 30.00 -2.71 -32.91
CA VAL A 148 30.56 -3.68 -31.95
C VAL A 148 30.39 -5.14 -32.40
N MET A 149 29.52 -5.41 -33.37
CA MET A 149 29.19 -6.78 -33.81
C MET A 149 30.14 -7.39 -34.86
N VAL A 150 31.23 -6.71 -35.25
CA VAL A 150 32.22 -7.25 -36.18
C VAL A 150 33.62 -7.10 -35.62
N THR A 151 34.04 -8.04 -34.75
CA THR A 151 35.39 -8.66 -34.71
C THR A 151 35.59 -9.44 -33.41
N GLU A 152 35.58 -10.78 -33.49
CA GLU A 152 36.68 -11.69 -33.09
C GLU A 152 36.20 -13.14 -32.81
N PRO A 153 37.04 -14.17 -33.08
CA PRO A 153 36.60 -15.54 -33.25
C PRO A 153 36.62 -16.38 -31.96
N VAL A 154 35.71 -17.37 -31.94
CA VAL A 154 35.51 -18.38 -30.90
C VAL A 154 36.79 -19.19 -30.63
N ARG A 155 37.30 -19.16 -29.39
CA ARG A 155 38.29 -20.11 -28.88
C ARG A 155 37.61 -21.27 -28.17
N THR A 156 37.78 -22.47 -28.71
CA THR A 156 37.47 -23.75 -28.09
C THR A 156 38.46 -24.07 -26.97
N LEU A 157 37.98 -24.46 -25.79
CA LEU A 157 38.83 -25.02 -24.73
C LEU A 157 38.59 -26.54 -24.62
N LYS A 158 39.72 -27.25 -24.54
CA LYS A 158 39.87 -28.69 -24.31
C LYS A 158 39.55 -29.09 -22.89
#